data_AF-A0A4Q7DQG9-F1
#
_entry.id   AF-A0A4Q7DQG9-F1
#
_cell.length_a   1.000
_cell.length_b   1.000
_cell.length_c   1.000
_cell.angle_alpha   90.00
_cell.angle_beta   90.00
_cell.angle_gamma   90.00
#
_symmetry.space_group_name_H-M   'P 1'
#
loop_
_entity.id
_entity.type
_entity.pdbx_description
1 polymer ?
#
loop_
_entity_poly.entity_id
_entity_poly.type
_entity_poly.pdbx_seq_one_letter_code
_entity_poly.pdbx_strand_id
1 'polypeptide(L)'
;MKKSTLAATLTTASFLSIGVALNAQAATAHAGTQTVYRDYNNQNGDHLYTSSHYEWTQVGVHTYGWQEDSVTFTEPTTGGNIYRVYNPISGEHFL
;
A
#
# COMPACT_ATOMS: atom_id res chain seq x y z
N MET A 1 40.03 43.14 40.58
CA MET A 1 38.74 43.03 39.85
C MET A 1 37.73 42.35 40.79
N LYS A 2 36.70 43.10 41.22
CA LYS A 2 35.57 42.63 42.05
C LYS A 2 34.58 41.87 41.17
N LYS A 3 33.93 40.80 41.67
CA LYS A 3 32.50 40.40 41.52
C LYS A 3 32.18 39.29 42.54
N SER A 4 31.88 39.59 43.81
CA SER A 4 30.55 39.71 44.45
C SER A 4 29.48 38.69 44.03
N THR A 5 29.14 37.83 45.00
CA THR A 5 28.02 36.87 45.14
C THR A 5 26.65 37.54 45.03
N LEU A 6 25.62 36.83 44.54
CA LEU A 6 24.20 37.03 44.89
C LEU A 6 23.42 35.72 44.63
N ALA A 7 22.82 35.14 45.66
CA ALA A 7 21.79 34.12 45.57
C ALA A 7 20.41 34.81 45.46
N ALA A 8 19.51 34.29 44.63
CA ALA A 8 18.12 34.73 44.59
C ALA A 8 17.18 33.53 44.35
N THR A 9 16.17 33.45 45.20
CA THR A 9 15.21 32.35 45.39
C THR A 9 13.87 32.68 44.73
N LEU A 10 13.10 31.63 44.35
CA LEU A 10 11.64 31.59 44.09
C LEU A 10 11.17 32.24 42.76
N THR A 11 10.27 31.68 41.95
CA THR A 11 8.96 31.07 42.24
C THR A 11 8.52 30.09 41.16
N THR A 12 7.80 29.04 41.56
CA THR A 12 7.07 28.12 40.68
C THR A 12 6.06 28.90 39.84
N ALA A 13 6.25 28.94 38.52
CA ALA A 13 5.22 29.44 37.62
C ALA A 13 4.09 28.40 37.58
N SER A 14 2.94 28.77 38.15
CA SER A 14 1.68 28.05 37.96
C SER A 14 1.33 28.12 36.48
N PHE A 15 1.69 27.10 35.71
CA PHE A 15 1.20 26.96 34.35
C PHE A 15 -0.28 26.57 34.44
N LEU A 16 -1.16 27.48 34.02
CA LEU A 16 -2.55 27.16 33.72
C LEU A 16 -2.50 26.11 32.61
N SER A 17 -2.74 24.84 32.97
CA SER A 17 -2.79 23.73 32.04
C SER A 17 -4.00 23.90 31.12
N ILE A 18 -3.84 24.71 30.08
CA ILE A 18 -4.70 24.66 28.90
C ILE A 18 -4.39 23.31 28.26
N GLY A 19 -5.19 22.30 28.61
CA GLY A 19 -5.19 21.00 27.97
C GLY A 19 -5.64 21.15 26.52
N VAL A 20 -4.75 21.52 25.62
CA VAL A 20 -4.96 21.33 24.20
C VAL A 20 -4.84 19.84 23.94
N ALA A 21 -5.98 19.14 23.95
CA ALA A 21 -6.07 17.81 23.39
C ALA A 21 -5.84 17.91 21.88
N LEU A 22 -4.62 17.63 21.43
CA LEU A 22 -4.33 17.41 20.02
C LEU A 22 -4.99 16.08 19.63
N ASN A 23 -6.20 16.17 19.09
CA ASN A 23 -6.85 15.04 18.43
C ASN A 23 -6.11 14.78 17.11
N ALA A 24 -5.03 14.00 17.17
CA ALA A 24 -4.37 13.47 15.99
C ALA A 24 -5.29 12.42 15.36
N GLN A 25 -6.19 12.87 14.49
CA GLN A 25 -6.96 11.96 13.64
C GLN A 25 -5.97 11.37 12.63
N ALA A 26 -5.51 10.15 12.89
CA ALA A 26 -4.75 9.39 11.90
C ALA A 26 -5.64 9.25 10.66
N ALA A 27 -5.29 9.98 9.60
CA ALA A 27 -5.94 9.80 8.31
C ALA A 27 -5.55 8.40 7.83
N THR A 28 -6.41 7.41 8.06
CA THR A 28 -6.36 6.16 7.32
C THR A 28 -6.59 6.54 5.87
N ALA A 29 -5.52 6.62 5.08
CA ALA A 29 -5.64 6.73 3.63
C ALA A 29 -6.56 5.58 3.20
N HIS A 30 -7.75 5.91 2.71
CA HIS A 30 -8.61 4.91 2.11
C HIS A 30 -7.85 4.40 0.89
N ALA A 31 -7.35 3.16 0.97
CA ALA A 31 -6.68 2.54 -0.15
C ALA A 31 -7.63 2.63 -1.35
N GLY A 32 -7.18 3.24 -2.43
CA GLY A 32 -7.96 3.26 -3.65
C GLY A 32 -8.23 1.82 -4.11
N THR A 33 -9.22 1.64 -4.95
CA THR A 33 -9.46 0.36 -5.61
C THR A 33 -9.27 0.51 -7.10
N GLN A 34 -8.75 -0.52 -7.75
CA GLN A 34 -8.59 -0.62 -9.19
C GLN A 34 -9.29 -1.88 -9.72
N THR A 35 -9.77 -1.81 -10.95
CA THR A 35 -10.23 -3.00 -11.68
C THR A 35 -9.04 -3.73 -12.25
N VAL A 36 -9.02 -5.04 -12.10
CA VAL A 36 -8.12 -5.95 -12.80
C VAL A 36 -8.95 -6.77 -13.79
N TYR A 37 -8.52 -6.76 -15.03
CA TYR A 37 -9.07 -7.51 -16.13
C TYR A 37 -8.30 -8.82 -16.30
N ARG A 38 -9.00 -9.85 -16.76
CA ARG A 38 -8.40 -11.14 -17.09
C ARG A 38 -8.56 -11.42 -18.58
N ASP A 39 -7.50 -11.89 -19.21
CA ASP A 39 -7.55 -12.54 -20.52
C ASP A 39 -7.33 -14.04 -20.33
N TYR A 40 -7.97 -14.82 -21.17
CA TYR A 40 -7.87 -16.28 -21.19
C TYR A 40 -7.23 -16.74 -22.50
N ASN A 41 -6.26 -17.65 -22.42
CA ASN A 41 -5.68 -18.29 -23.58
C ASN A 41 -6.32 -19.66 -23.83
N ASN A 42 -7.03 -19.79 -24.94
CA ASN A 42 -7.74 -21.03 -25.30
C ASN A 42 -6.84 -22.15 -25.82
N GLN A 43 -5.57 -21.88 -26.11
CA GLN A 43 -4.61 -22.87 -26.60
C GLN A 43 -4.00 -23.69 -25.47
N ASN A 44 -3.78 -23.07 -24.31
CA ASN A 44 -3.06 -23.69 -23.20
C ASN A 44 -3.73 -23.51 -21.83
N GLY A 45 -4.79 -22.69 -21.73
CA GLY A 45 -5.52 -22.43 -20.48
C GLY A 45 -4.86 -21.38 -19.59
N ASP A 46 -3.83 -20.66 -20.09
CA ASP A 46 -3.17 -19.60 -19.32
C ASP A 46 -4.09 -18.39 -19.11
N HIS A 47 -3.84 -17.67 -18.02
CA HIS A 47 -4.49 -16.41 -17.71
C HIS A 47 -3.47 -15.27 -17.68
N LEU A 48 -3.85 -14.11 -18.21
CA LEU A 48 -3.12 -12.86 -18.06
C LEU A 48 -3.98 -11.90 -17.23
N TYR A 49 -3.37 -11.19 -16.29
CA TYR A 49 -4.05 -10.21 -15.45
C TYR A 49 -3.45 -8.83 -15.66
N THR A 50 -4.30 -7.85 -15.94
CA THR A 50 -3.86 -6.46 -16.18
C THR A 50 -4.83 -5.46 -15.58
N SER A 51 -4.32 -4.35 -15.07
CA SER A 51 -5.14 -3.18 -14.71
C SER A 51 -5.34 -2.21 -15.88
N SER A 52 -4.72 -2.48 -17.03
CA SER A 52 -4.83 -1.68 -18.25
C SER A 52 -5.97 -2.20 -19.11
N HIS A 53 -7.04 -1.40 -19.21
CA HIS A 53 -8.15 -1.72 -20.12
C HIS A 53 -7.69 -1.79 -21.60
N TYR A 54 -6.69 -0.99 -21.97
CA TYR A 54 -6.11 -1.06 -23.31
C TYR A 54 -5.42 -2.41 -23.55
N GLU A 55 -4.59 -2.87 -22.61
CA GLU A 55 -3.91 -4.16 -22.77
C GLU A 55 -4.91 -5.31 -22.90
N TRP A 56 -5.93 -5.34 -22.04
CA TRP A 56 -7.02 -6.32 -22.07
C TRP A 56 -7.69 -6.40 -23.45
N THR A 57 -8.09 -5.25 -24.02
CA THR A 57 -8.76 -5.24 -25.34
C THR A 57 -7.82 -5.54 -26.51
N GLN A 58 -6.51 -5.33 -26.35
CA GLN A 58 -5.56 -5.46 -27.45
C GLN A 58 -4.90 -6.84 -27.52
N VAL A 59 -4.74 -7.53 -26.38
CA VAL A 59 -4.08 -8.84 -26.33
C VAL A 59 -4.76 -9.85 -27.25
N GLY A 60 -6.10 -9.93 -27.22
CA GLY A 60 -6.86 -10.82 -28.11
C GLY A 60 -6.86 -10.41 -29.59
N VAL A 61 -6.62 -9.13 -29.88
CA VAL A 61 -6.52 -8.62 -31.26
C VAL A 61 -5.17 -8.96 -31.89
N HIS A 62 -4.08 -8.88 -31.12
CA HIS A 62 -2.72 -9.00 -31.63
C HIS A 62 -2.06 -10.35 -31.36
N THR A 63 -2.64 -11.17 -30.49
CA THR A 63 -2.03 -12.43 -30.06
C THR A 63 -2.99 -13.60 -30.23
N TYR A 64 -2.63 -14.53 -31.12
CA TYR A 64 -3.43 -15.73 -31.36
C TYR A 64 -3.63 -16.54 -30.07
N GLY A 65 -4.86 -17.03 -29.88
CA GLY A 65 -5.24 -17.86 -28.74
C GLY A 65 -5.76 -17.09 -27.54
N TRP A 66 -5.51 -15.78 -27.45
CA TRP A 66 -6.00 -14.96 -26.35
C TRP A 66 -7.39 -14.38 -26.65
N GLN A 67 -8.20 -14.27 -25.59
CA GLN A 67 -9.52 -13.67 -25.65
C GLN A 67 -9.83 -12.96 -24.32
N GLU A 68 -10.60 -11.87 -24.42
CA GLU A 68 -11.14 -11.17 -23.26
C GLU A 68 -11.97 -12.14 -22.42
N ASP A 69 -11.64 -12.30 -21.14
CA ASP A 69 -12.50 -13.01 -20.20
C ASP A 69 -13.55 -12.05 -19.62
N SER A 70 -14.77 -12.54 -19.44
CA SER A 70 -15.85 -11.83 -18.75
C SER A 70 -15.58 -11.59 -17.27
N VAL A 71 -14.57 -12.25 -16.70
CA VAL A 71 -14.21 -12.12 -15.29
C VAL A 71 -13.30 -10.93 -15.05
N THR A 72 -13.79 -9.99 -14.25
CA THR A 72 -13.04 -8.86 -13.71
C THR A 72 -13.16 -8.84 -12.19
N PHE A 73 -12.15 -8.31 -11.49
CA PHE A 73 -12.18 -8.17 -10.04
C PHE A 73 -11.64 -6.82 -9.61
N THR A 74 -12.05 -6.40 -8.42
CA THR A 74 -11.64 -5.13 -7.81
C THR A 74 -10.58 -5.42 -6.76
N GLU A 75 -9.40 -4.82 -6.91
CA GLU A 75 -8.31 -4.95 -5.95
C GLU A 75 -7.95 -3.59 -5.32
N PRO A 76 -7.44 -3.60 -4.08
CA PRO A 76 -6.80 -2.42 -3.50
C PRO A 76 -5.60 -1.98 -4.34
N THR A 77 -5.43 -0.67 -4.55
CA THR A 77 -4.24 -0.10 -5.21
C THR A 77 -3.00 -0.12 -4.30
N THR A 78 -3.21 -0.33 -3.00
CA THR A 78 -2.15 -0.44 -2.00
C THR A 78 -2.51 -1.54 -0.98
N GLY A 79 -1.50 -2.17 -0.39
CA GLY A 79 -1.69 -3.26 0.56
C GLY A 79 -0.45 -3.54 1.39
N GLY A 80 -0.60 -4.45 2.36
CA GLY A 80 0.52 -4.97 3.13
C GLY A 80 1.38 -5.93 2.29
N ASN A 81 2.64 -6.11 2.70
CA ASN A 81 3.55 -7.06 2.05
C ASN A 81 3.03 -8.50 2.20
N ILE A 82 3.02 -9.26 1.10
CA ILE A 82 2.77 -10.71 1.09
C ILE A 82 4.10 -11.43 0.94
N TYR A 83 4.36 -12.39 1.83
CA TYR A 83 5.59 -13.19 1.83
C TYR A 83 5.28 -14.61 1.36
N ARG A 84 6.11 -15.13 0.46
CA ARG A 84 6.10 -16.55 0.04
C ARG A 84 7.28 -17.27 0.67
N VAL A 85 7.10 -18.51 1.11
CA VAL A 85 8.20 -19.33 1.64
C VAL A 85 9.04 -19.83 0.47
N TYR A 86 10.35 -19.55 0.49
CA TYR A 86 11.28 -19.98 -0.56
C TYR A 86 12.05 -21.24 -0.13
N ASN A 87 12.07 -22.26 -0.99
CA ASN A 87 12.94 -23.42 -0.82
C ASN A 87 14.21 -23.27 -1.68
N PRO A 88 15.38 -23.01 -1.10
CA PRO A 88 16.63 -22.82 -1.84
C PRO A 88 17.16 -24.09 -2.51
N ILE A 89 16.71 -25.28 -2.12
CA ILE A 89 17.16 -26.55 -2.71
C ILE A 89 16.45 -26.81 -4.03
N SER A 90 15.12 -26.62 -4.09
CA SER A 90 14.33 -26.82 -5.30
C SER A 90 14.14 -25.56 -6.15
N GLY A 91 14.31 -24.37 -5.55
CA GLY A 91 14.00 -23.08 -6.19
C GLY A 91 12.51 -22.71 -6.14
N GLU A 92 11.68 -23.47 -5.43
CA GLU A 92 10.23 -23.26 -5.39
C GLU A 92 9.82 -22.17 -4.38
N HIS A 93 8.72 -21.50 -4.69
CA HIS A 93 8.04 -20.55 -3.82
C HIS A 93 6.67 -21.09 -3.42
N PHE A 94 6.44 -21.29 -2.13
CA PHE A 94 5.17 -21.73 -1.56
C PHE A 94 4.31 -20.55 -1.14
N LEU A 95 3.00 -20.64 -1.41
CA LEU A 95 1.97 -19.72 -0.94
C LEU A 95 1.57 -20.04 0.49
#